data_AF-A0A544QPG4-F1
#
_entry.id   AF-A0A544QPG4-F1
#
_cell.length_a   1.000
_cell.length_b   1.000
_cell.length_c   1.000
_cell.angle_alpha   90.00
_cell.angle_beta   90.00
_cell.angle_gamma   90.00
#
_symmetry.space_group_name_H-M   'P 1'
#
loop_
_entity.id
_entity.type
_entity.pdbx_description
1 polymer ?
#
loop_
_entity_poly.entity_id
_entity_poly.type
_entity_poly.pdbx_seq_one_letter_code
_entity_poly.pdbx_strand_id
1 'polypeptide(L)'
;MDRRRFLASAAIPLGITTAGCSFGTQTVELDAETERQDEGRQNETYLVYQHDGEEVRVVGFSQGAFPASLDEQFGLGLFIEYDEATTLESFRFDLRAPPTGEPADIYLGSPAGEAWPYLTYGQVDGEESIRIALADAVDSVDETVFINTVIDPRAAPVEAITIDIGIELTAEGTGTTYRAETTTTFEPETRADAQPTDESGENASNS
;
A
#
# COMPACT_ATOMS: atom_id res chain seq x y z
N MET A 1 40.39 -28.67 15.09
CA MET A 1 39.05 -29.26 14.90
C MET A 1 38.37 -28.51 13.79
N ASP A 2 38.35 -29.11 12.60
CA ASP A 2 37.61 -28.67 11.42
C ASP A 2 36.11 -28.91 11.59
N ARG A 3 35.28 -27.91 11.23
CA ARG A 3 33.88 -28.11 10.80
C ARG A 3 33.51 -27.08 9.70
N ARG A 4 33.90 -27.42 8.46
CA ARG A 4 33.16 -27.36 7.17
C ARG A 4 32.16 -26.17 7.02
N ARG A 5 32.49 -25.08 6.31
CA ARG A 5 32.36 -24.84 4.85
C ARG A 5 31.10 -25.41 4.19
N PHE A 6 30.18 -24.50 3.83
CA PHE A 6 29.35 -24.60 2.62
C PHE A 6 29.43 -23.26 1.88
N LEU A 7 30.30 -23.23 0.87
CA LEU A 7 30.26 -22.28 -0.25
C LEU A 7 29.45 -23.00 -1.33
N ALA A 8 28.25 -22.51 -1.63
CA ALA A 8 27.50 -22.96 -2.80
C ALA A 8 27.87 -22.06 -3.98
N SER A 9 28.96 -22.43 -4.65
CA SER A 9 29.29 -21.95 -5.99
C SER A 9 28.31 -22.58 -6.99
N ALA A 10 27.34 -21.82 -7.48
CA ALA A 10 26.54 -22.22 -8.63
C ALA A 10 27.27 -21.77 -9.91
N ALA A 11 27.53 -22.73 -10.77
CA ALA A 11 28.32 -22.59 -11.98
C ALA A 11 27.60 -21.76 -13.04
N ILE A 12 28.40 -20.93 -13.71
CA ILE A 12 28.07 -20.13 -14.89
C ILE A 12 27.77 -21.06 -16.08
N PRO A 13 26.60 -21.00 -16.73
CA PRO A 13 26.51 -21.38 -18.12
C PRO A 13 27.03 -20.22 -18.98
N LEU A 14 28.22 -20.41 -19.56
CA LEU A 14 28.73 -19.60 -20.67
C LEU A 14 27.88 -19.90 -21.91
N GLY A 15 26.75 -19.21 -22.03
CA GLY A 15 25.98 -19.10 -23.26
C GLY A 15 26.25 -17.74 -23.90
N ILE A 16 27.16 -17.69 -24.86
CA ILE A 16 27.26 -16.52 -25.76
C ILE A 16 26.09 -16.62 -26.73
N THR A 17 24.95 -16.04 -26.36
CA THR A 17 23.90 -15.64 -27.29
C THR A 17 24.05 -14.16 -27.57
N THR A 18 24.83 -13.82 -28.59
CA THR A 18 24.70 -12.53 -29.25
C THR A 18 23.36 -12.52 -29.99
N ALA A 19 22.32 -11.96 -29.40
CA ALA A 19 21.06 -11.71 -30.10
C ALA A 19 20.34 -10.49 -29.51
N GLY A 20 20.37 -9.39 -30.27
CA GLY A 20 19.37 -8.34 -30.26
C GLY A 20 19.44 -7.35 -29.11
N CYS A 21 20.05 -6.18 -29.34
CA CYS A 21 19.55 -4.96 -28.74
C CYS A 21 18.13 -4.72 -29.28
N SER A 22 17.12 -5.37 -28.72
CA SER A 22 15.78 -4.78 -28.73
C SER A 22 15.82 -3.71 -27.66
N PHE A 23 15.87 -2.45 -28.07
CA PHE A 23 15.33 -1.35 -27.26
C PHE A 23 13.81 -1.56 -27.20
N GLY A 24 13.39 -2.61 -26.50
CA GLY A 24 12.01 -2.92 -26.21
C GLY A 24 11.76 -2.47 -24.79
N THR A 25 10.67 -1.73 -24.59
CA THR A 25 10.15 -1.48 -23.26
C THR A 25 9.96 -2.83 -22.56
N GLN A 26 10.60 -2.99 -21.40
CA GLN A 26 10.52 -4.21 -20.60
C GLN A 26 9.47 -4.00 -19.53
N THR A 27 8.48 -4.89 -19.44
CA THR A 27 7.53 -4.88 -18.32
C THR A 27 7.99 -5.89 -17.27
N VAL A 28 8.06 -5.45 -16.01
CA VAL A 28 8.38 -6.26 -14.84
C VAL A 28 7.17 -6.25 -13.92
N GLU A 29 6.62 -7.43 -13.65
CA GLU A 29 5.59 -7.60 -12.62
C GLU A 29 6.29 -7.67 -11.25
N LEU A 30 5.80 -6.87 -10.30
CA LEU A 30 6.27 -6.78 -8.93
C LEU A 30 5.25 -7.46 -8.02
N ASP A 31 5.74 -8.30 -7.13
CA ASP A 31 4.98 -8.84 -6.02
C ASP A 31 5.35 -8.08 -4.74
N ALA A 32 4.37 -7.85 -3.86
CA ALA A 32 4.66 -7.29 -2.54
C ALA A 32 5.44 -8.32 -1.71
N GLU A 33 6.66 -8.00 -1.30
CA GLU A 33 7.53 -8.92 -0.57
C GLU A 33 7.29 -8.93 0.93
N THR A 34 6.84 -7.81 1.49
CA THR A 34 6.65 -7.67 2.93
C THR A 34 5.52 -6.71 3.23
N GLU A 35 4.58 -7.18 4.05
CA GLU A 35 3.66 -6.32 4.76
C GLU A 35 4.29 -5.96 6.12
N ARG A 36 4.49 -4.67 6.38
CA ARG A 36 4.96 -4.18 7.68
C ARG A 36 3.87 -3.35 8.31
N GLN A 37 3.51 -3.68 9.54
CA GLN A 37 2.73 -2.80 10.39
C GLN A 37 3.70 -2.04 11.30
N ASP A 38 3.66 -0.70 11.30
CA ASP A 38 4.46 0.06 12.26
C ASP A 38 3.83 -0.09 13.66
N GLU A 39 4.65 -0.45 14.65
CA GLU A 39 4.26 -0.52 16.07
C GLU A 39 4.03 0.90 16.68
N GLY A 40 4.14 1.94 15.87
CA GLY A 40 3.86 3.34 16.18
C GLY A 40 2.37 3.68 16.33
N ARG A 41 2.09 4.89 16.83
CA ARG A 41 0.74 5.35 17.22
C ARG A 41 -0.21 5.70 16.05
N GLN A 42 -0.01 5.17 14.84
CA GLN A 42 -0.75 5.61 13.66
C GLN A 42 -1.46 4.49 12.88
N ASN A 43 -1.36 3.24 13.35
CA ASN A 43 -1.85 2.04 12.64
C ASN A 43 -1.55 2.13 11.14
N GLU A 44 -0.26 2.01 10.83
CA GLU A 44 0.26 2.16 9.48
C GLU A 44 0.68 0.80 8.94
N THR A 45 0.14 0.43 7.79
CA THR A 45 0.49 -0.81 7.07
C THR A 45 1.15 -0.45 5.76
N TYR A 46 2.28 -1.10 5.45
CA TYR A 46 3.10 -0.84 4.27
C TYR A 46 3.29 -2.11 3.45
N LEU A 47 3.08 -2.02 2.15
CA LEU A 47 3.45 -3.04 1.16
C LEU A 47 4.71 -2.57 0.44
N VAL A 48 5.78 -3.36 0.57
CA VAL A 48 7.08 -3.08 -0.06
C VAL A 48 7.25 -3.92 -1.31
N TYR A 49 7.51 -3.28 -2.44
CA TYR A 49 7.79 -3.92 -3.73
C TYR A 49 9.27 -3.81 -4.08
N GLN A 50 9.89 -4.92 -4.49
CA GLN A 50 11.32 -4.96 -4.80
C GLN A 50 11.59 -5.56 -6.19
N HIS A 51 12.67 -5.10 -6.81
CA HIS A 51 13.25 -5.69 -8.01
C HIS A 51 14.77 -5.78 -7.83
N ASP A 52 15.34 -6.98 -8.04
CA ASP A 52 16.77 -7.24 -7.86
C ASP A 52 17.35 -6.85 -6.48
N GLY A 53 16.50 -6.85 -5.44
CA GLY A 53 16.85 -6.50 -4.06
C GLY A 53 16.91 -4.99 -3.79
N GLU A 54 16.47 -4.17 -4.74
CA GLU A 54 16.26 -2.74 -4.57
C GLU A 54 14.76 -2.47 -4.42
N GLU A 55 14.42 -1.56 -3.49
CA GLU A 55 13.04 -1.13 -3.29
C GLU A 55 12.61 -0.27 -4.47
N VAL A 56 11.52 -0.68 -5.13
CA VAL A 56 10.97 0.05 -6.27
C VAL A 56 9.86 0.98 -5.80
N ARG A 57 8.99 0.52 -4.88
CA ARG A 57 7.89 1.31 -4.28
C ARG A 57 7.44 0.83 -2.92
N VAL A 58 6.79 1.76 -2.21
CA VAL A 58 6.01 1.50 -1.01
C VAL A 58 4.59 1.99 -1.22
N VAL A 59 3.62 1.12 -0.92
CA VAL A 59 2.21 1.52 -0.79
C VAL A 59 1.86 1.45 0.66
N GLY A 60 1.28 2.51 1.22
CA GLY A 60 0.94 2.55 2.62
C GLY A 60 -0.51 2.94 2.89
N PHE A 61 -0.97 2.50 4.05
CA PHE A 61 -2.30 2.73 4.60
C PHE A 61 -2.14 3.28 6.01
N SER A 62 -2.86 4.34 6.34
CA SER A 62 -2.81 4.95 7.68
C SER A 62 -4.20 5.35 8.12
N GLN A 63 -4.60 4.96 9.33
CA GLN A 63 -5.90 5.37 9.87
C GLN A 63 -5.89 6.81 10.40
N GLY A 64 -4.71 7.32 10.78
CA GLY A 64 -4.53 8.64 11.38
C GLY A 64 -5.18 8.75 12.77
N ALA A 65 -6.47 9.06 12.83
CA ALA A 65 -7.19 9.23 14.09
C ALA A 65 -8.04 8.00 14.44
N PHE A 66 -7.91 7.52 15.67
CA PHE A 66 -8.68 6.37 16.16
C PHE A 66 -10.09 6.79 16.64
N PRO A 67 -11.17 6.15 16.14
CA PRO A 67 -12.52 6.37 16.63
C PRO A 67 -12.71 5.74 18.03
N ALA A 68 -13.79 6.09 18.74
CA ALA A 68 -14.10 5.41 20.01
C ALA A 68 -14.47 3.93 19.77
N SER A 69 -15.11 3.68 18.63
CA SER A 69 -15.59 2.37 18.21
C SER A 69 -15.70 2.32 16.68
N LEU A 70 -15.64 1.11 16.11
CA LEU A 70 -15.57 0.90 14.65
C LEU A 70 -16.93 1.05 13.93
N ASP A 71 -17.98 1.43 14.65
CA ASP A 71 -19.27 1.91 14.14
C ASP A 71 -19.33 3.45 14.01
N GLU A 72 -18.30 4.17 14.46
CA GLU A 72 -18.16 5.61 14.21
C GLU A 72 -17.40 5.88 12.91
N GLN A 73 -17.58 7.07 12.34
CA GLN A 73 -16.80 7.52 11.17
C GLN A 73 -15.30 7.64 11.51
N PHE A 74 -14.43 7.16 10.61
CA PHE A 74 -12.98 7.27 10.75
C PHE A 74 -12.28 7.53 9.41
N GLY A 75 -11.02 7.95 9.47
CA GLY A 75 -10.20 8.23 8.29
C GLY A 75 -9.42 7.00 7.82
N LEU A 76 -9.13 6.94 6.53
CA LEU A 76 -8.11 6.06 5.96
C LEU A 76 -7.33 6.85 4.89
N GLY A 77 -6.06 7.08 5.15
CA GLY A 77 -5.08 7.58 4.19
C GLY A 77 -4.48 6.43 3.39
N LEU A 78 -4.37 6.63 2.07
CA LEU A 78 -3.64 5.77 1.14
C LEU A 78 -2.49 6.59 0.57
N PHE A 79 -1.31 6.01 0.45
CA PHE A 79 -0.19 6.68 -0.18
C PHE A 79 0.68 5.74 -1.02
N ILE A 80 1.33 6.31 -2.02
CA ILE A 80 2.27 5.62 -2.91
C ILE A 80 3.55 6.44 -2.89
N GLU A 81 4.62 5.87 -2.34
CA GLU A 81 5.97 6.43 -2.38
C GLU A 81 6.77 5.76 -3.50
N TYR A 82 7.59 6.57 -4.18
CA TYR A 82 8.40 6.10 -5.28
C TYR A 82 9.67 6.92 -5.49
N ASP A 83 10.65 6.28 -6.10
CA ASP A 83 11.97 6.87 -6.37
C ASP A 83 11.89 7.99 -7.42
N GLU A 84 12.75 9.01 -7.27
CA GLU A 84 12.88 10.15 -8.18
C GLU A 84 13.19 9.75 -9.63
N ALA A 85 13.82 8.60 -9.84
CA ALA A 85 14.09 8.04 -11.16
C ALA A 85 12.92 7.22 -11.72
N THR A 86 11.73 7.31 -11.13
CA THR A 86 10.52 6.67 -11.64
C THR A 86 9.34 7.63 -11.76
N THR A 87 8.61 7.50 -12.87
CA THR A 87 7.34 8.20 -13.08
C THR A 87 6.20 7.27 -12.69
N LEU A 88 5.22 7.76 -11.93
CA LEU A 88 3.95 7.07 -11.75
C LEU A 88 3.13 7.26 -13.03
N GLU A 89 2.69 6.18 -13.66
CA GLU A 89 1.84 6.23 -14.86
C GLU A 89 0.36 6.15 -14.47
N SER A 90 0.05 5.20 -13.59
CA SER A 90 -1.33 5.01 -13.11
C SER A 90 -1.39 4.32 -11.76
N PHE A 91 -2.50 4.53 -11.05
CA PHE A 91 -2.85 3.73 -9.89
C PHE A 91 -4.36 3.48 -9.81
N ARG A 92 -4.72 2.44 -9.07
CA ARG A 92 -6.09 2.06 -8.71
C ARG A 92 -6.08 1.50 -7.29
N PHE A 93 -7.04 1.97 -6.49
CA PHE A 93 -7.44 1.35 -5.23
C PHE A 93 -8.93 1.02 -5.31
N ASP A 94 -9.29 -0.25 -5.16
CA ASP A 94 -10.66 -0.69 -4.96
C ASP A 94 -10.85 -1.05 -3.49
N LEU A 95 -11.69 -0.28 -2.81
CA LEU A 95 -11.89 -0.38 -1.36
C LEU A 95 -13.23 -1.04 -1.05
N ARG A 96 -13.21 -2.05 -0.18
CA ARG A 96 -14.41 -2.72 0.32
C ARG A 96 -14.39 -2.79 1.85
N ALA A 97 -15.32 -2.07 2.48
CA ALA A 97 -15.45 -1.98 3.93
C ALA A 97 -16.91 -2.22 4.36
N PRO A 98 -17.21 -3.20 5.24
CA PRO A 98 -16.39 -4.38 5.52
C PRO A 98 -16.26 -5.30 4.28
N PRO A 99 -15.35 -6.29 4.27
CA PRO A 99 -15.14 -7.19 3.12
C PRO A 99 -16.38 -8.01 2.74
N THR A 100 -17.26 -8.27 3.71
CA THR A 100 -18.49 -9.05 3.52
C THR A 100 -19.66 -8.38 4.26
N GLY A 101 -20.86 -8.49 3.72
CA GLY A 101 -22.06 -7.86 4.29
C GLY A 101 -22.36 -6.50 3.65
N GLU A 102 -23.10 -5.64 4.36
CA GLU A 102 -23.53 -4.35 3.81
C GLU A 102 -22.36 -3.33 3.81
N PRO A 103 -22.04 -2.67 2.66
CA PRO A 103 -21.01 -1.63 2.61
C PRO A 103 -21.22 -0.48 3.58
N ALA A 104 -20.11 -0.02 4.16
CA ALA A 104 -19.93 1.35 4.59
C ALA A 104 -19.94 2.30 3.39
N ASP A 105 -20.32 3.55 3.61
CA ASP A 105 -19.97 4.58 2.66
C ASP A 105 -18.49 4.91 2.81
N ILE A 106 -17.83 5.08 1.68
CA ILE A 106 -16.49 5.66 1.63
C ILE A 106 -16.68 7.03 0.97
N TYR A 107 -15.92 8.02 1.42
CA TYR A 107 -15.92 9.37 0.87
C TYR A 107 -14.48 9.76 0.57
N LEU A 108 -14.23 10.24 -0.66
CA LEU A 108 -12.92 10.78 -1.03
C LEU A 108 -12.76 12.20 -0.45
N GLY A 109 -11.74 12.37 0.39
CA GLY A 109 -11.26 13.68 0.83
C GLY A 109 -10.67 14.45 -0.36
N SER A 110 -10.84 15.77 -0.36
CA SER A 110 -10.25 16.60 -1.41
C SER A 110 -8.72 16.45 -1.41
N PRO A 111 -8.09 16.06 -2.53
CA PRO A 111 -6.64 16.00 -2.61
C PRO A 111 -6.07 17.39 -2.33
N ALA A 112 -5.01 17.44 -1.55
CA ALA A 112 -4.27 18.68 -1.32
C ALA A 112 -3.44 19.02 -2.57
N GLY A 113 -3.21 20.30 -2.83
CA GLY A 113 -2.39 20.75 -3.95
C GLY A 113 -3.18 21.03 -5.24
N GLU A 114 -2.56 20.77 -6.38
CA GLU A 114 -3.15 21.02 -7.70
C GLU A 114 -4.25 20.00 -8.03
N ALA A 115 -5.17 20.39 -8.91
CA ALA A 115 -6.25 19.49 -9.33
C ALA A 115 -5.68 18.31 -10.11
N TRP A 116 -6.16 17.09 -9.83
CA TRP A 116 -5.79 15.88 -10.56
C TRP A 116 -6.87 15.58 -11.62
N PRO A 117 -6.70 16.04 -12.87
CA PRO A 117 -7.78 16.08 -13.87
C PRO A 117 -8.29 14.70 -14.30
N TYR A 118 -7.55 13.62 -14.00
CA TYR A 118 -7.88 12.25 -14.37
C TYR A 118 -8.15 11.33 -13.17
N LEU A 119 -8.28 11.91 -11.96
CA LEU A 119 -8.69 11.16 -10.80
C LEU A 119 -10.17 10.81 -10.92
N THR A 120 -10.47 9.53 -10.87
CA THR A 120 -11.82 8.97 -10.88
C THR A 120 -12.15 8.40 -9.52
N TYR A 121 -13.42 8.55 -9.14
CA TYR A 121 -13.94 8.13 -7.86
C TYR A 121 -15.39 7.66 -8.01
N GLY A 122 -15.71 6.47 -7.52
CA GLY A 122 -17.08 5.99 -7.49
C GLY A 122 -17.20 4.50 -7.24
N GLN A 123 -18.44 4.05 -7.15
CA GLN A 123 -18.74 2.63 -7.03
C GLN A 123 -18.40 1.88 -8.32
N VAL A 124 -17.83 0.68 -8.17
CA VAL A 124 -17.55 -0.20 -9.30
C VAL A 124 -18.81 -0.99 -9.67
N ASP A 125 -19.19 -0.99 -10.95
CA ASP A 125 -20.39 -1.70 -11.39
C ASP A 125 -20.28 -3.21 -11.13
N GLY A 126 -21.26 -3.77 -10.41
CA GLY A 126 -21.30 -5.20 -10.10
C GLY A 126 -20.41 -5.64 -8.94
N GLU A 127 -19.66 -4.71 -8.36
CA GLU A 127 -18.86 -4.91 -7.16
C GLU A 127 -19.34 -3.93 -6.08
N GLU A 128 -19.34 -4.36 -4.82
CA GLU A 128 -19.73 -3.48 -3.71
C GLU A 128 -18.54 -2.63 -3.21
N SER A 129 -17.55 -2.40 -4.07
CA SER A 129 -16.31 -1.66 -3.83
C SER A 129 -16.42 -0.22 -4.34
N ILE A 130 -15.63 0.66 -3.71
CA ILE A 130 -15.42 2.04 -4.15
C ILE A 130 -14.02 2.13 -4.77
N ARG A 131 -13.96 2.55 -6.04
CA ARG A 131 -12.71 2.74 -6.77
C ARG A 131 -12.23 4.17 -6.66
N ILE A 132 -10.93 4.32 -6.41
CA ILE A 132 -10.17 5.55 -6.57
C ILE A 132 -9.05 5.24 -7.57
N ALA A 133 -9.06 5.87 -8.74
CA ALA A 133 -8.07 5.56 -9.77
C ALA A 133 -7.61 6.79 -10.56
N LEU A 134 -6.34 6.80 -10.92
CA LEU A 134 -5.71 7.80 -11.78
C LEU A 134 -5.05 7.05 -12.95
N ALA A 135 -5.53 7.30 -14.17
CA ALA A 135 -5.11 6.56 -15.37
C ALA A 135 -4.00 7.24 -16.19
N ASP A 136 -3.73 8.51 -15.91
CA ASP A 136 -2.70 9.32 -16.56
C ASP A 136 -2.16 10.27 -15.49
N ALA A 137 -1.28 9.73 -14.64
CA ALA A 137 -0.62 10.50 -13.62
C ALA A 137 0.39 11.44 -14.31
N VAL A 138 -0.10 12.61 -14.73
CA VAL A 138 0.74 13.73 -15.17
C VAL A 138 1.88 13.96 -14.17
N ASP A 139 3.05 14.44 -14.65
CA ASP A 139 4.30 14.82 -13.94
C ASP A 139 4.12 15.74 -12.69
N SER A 140 2.89 15.98 -12.28
CA SER A 140 2.40 16.83 -11.19
C SER A 140 2.57 16.27 -9.77
N VAL A 141 3.21 15.12 -9.57
CA VAL A 141 3.40 14.55 -8.23
C VAL A 141 4.90 14.34 -7.96
N ASP A 142 5.44 15.14 -7.04
CA ASP A 142 6.79 14.95 -6.50
C ASP A 142 6.75 13.72 -5.57
N GLU A 143 7.27 12.58 -6.05
CA GLU A 143 7.71 11.37 -5.30
C GLU A 143 6.66 10.65 -4.43
N THR A 144 5.56 11.27 -4.05
CA THR A 144 4.54 10.67 -3.17
C THR A 144 3.12 11.14 -3.49
N VAL A 145 2.25 10.18 -3.78
CA VAL A 145 0.79 10.39 -3.89
C VAL A 145 0.16 10.21 -2.52
N PHE A 146 -0.69 11.16 -2.09
CA PHE A 146 -1.51 11.02 -0.88
C PHE A 146 -3.00 11.14 -1.21
N ILE A 147 -3.79 10.18 -0.73
CA ILE A 147 -5.24 10.12 -0.90
C ILE A 147 -5.86 9.95 0.48
N ASN A 148 -6.71 10.88 0.89
CA ASN A 148 -7.43 10.77 2.14
C ASN A 148 -8.85 10.30 1.87
N THR A 149 -9.33 9.35 2.66
CA THR A 149 -10.71 8.88 2.62
C THR A 149 -11.33 8.94 4.01
N VAL A 150 -12.66 8.97 4.03
CA VAL A 150 -13.47 8.88 5.24
C VAL A 150 -14.42 7.71 5.08
N ILE A 151 -14.43 6.81 6.05
CA ILE A 151 -15.27 5.63 6.10
C ILE A 151 -16.39 5.88 7.09
N ASP A 152 -17.63 5.71 6.66
CA ASP A 152 -18.85 5.89 7.44
C ASP A 152 -19.59 4.55 7.57
N PRO A 153 -19.37 3.82 8.69
CA PRO A 153 -20.04 2.57 8.99
C PRO A 153 -21.56 2.77 9.11
N ARG A 154 -22.33 2.39 8.08
CA ARG A 154 -23.79 2.61 8.04
C ARG A 154 -24.57 1.77 9.04
N ALA A 155 -24.27 0.47 9.06
CA ALA A 155 -25.13 -0.55 9.69
C ALA A 155 -24.38 -1.50 10.62
N ALA A 156 -23.07 -1.69 10.42
CA ALA A 156 -22.24 -2.59 11.19
C ALA A 156 -20.83 -2.02 11.33
N PRO A 157 -20.10 -2.41 12.40
CA PRO A 157 -18.70 -2.04 12.57
C PRO A 157 -17.85 -2.48 11.37
N VAL A 158 -16.88 -1.67 10.99
CA VAL A 158 -15.88 -2.02 9.97
C VAL A 158 -14.64 -2.55 10.68
N GLU A 159 -14.58 -3.87 10.86
CA GLU A 159 -13.44 -4.56 11.51
C GLU A 159 -12.26 -4.81 10.55
N ALA A 160 -12.52 -4.71 9.24
CA ALA A 160 -11.53 -4.92 8.21
C ALA A 160 -11.91 -4.15 6.94
N ILE A 161 -10.93 -3.89 6.09
CA ILE A 161 -11.09 -3.26 4.78
C ILE A 161 -10.29 -4.08 3.79
N THR A 162 -10.93 -4.63 2.76
CA THR A 162 -10.20 -5.22 1.63
C THR A 162 -9.80 -4.11 0.67
N ILE A 163 -8.53 -4.14 0.26
CA ILE A 163 -7.92 -3.15 -0.63
C ILE A 163 -7.29 -3.91 -1.79
N ASP A 164 -7.87 -3.77 -2.98
CA ASP A 164 -7.26 -4.23 -4.22
C ASP A 164 -6.50 -3.08 -4.88
N ILE A 165 -5.25 -3.31 -5.23
CA ILE A 165 -4.28 -2.29 -5.62
C ILE A 165 -3.76 -2.65 -7.01
N GLY A 166 -3.80 -1.69 -7.93
CA GLY A 166 -3.12 -1.78 -9.22
C GLY A 166 -2.24 -0.56 -9.42
N ILE A 167 -0.97 -0.74 -9.77
CA ILE A 167 0.02 0.35 -9.90
C ILE A 167 0.88 0.11 -11.15
N GLU A 168 1.12 1.16 -11.95
CA GLU A 168 2.02 1.13 -13.10
C GLU A 168 3.01 2.31 -13.08
N LEU A 169 4.29 2.00 -13.29
CA LEU A 169 5.43 2.89 -13.07
C LEU A 169 6.40 2.75 -14.22
N THR A 170 7.07 3.83 -14.61
CA THR A 170 8.14 3.75 -15.60
C THR A 170 9.44 4.27 -15.01
N ALA A 171 10.51 3.48 -15.09
CA ALA A 171 11.86 3.92 -14.74
C ALA A 171 12.44 4.81 -15.85
N GLU A 172 12.88 6.00 -15.48
CA GLU A 172 13.50 6.95 -16.38
C GLU A 172 14.79 6.38 -16.98
N GLY A 173 15.04 6.68 -18.27
CA GLY A 173 16.28 6.32 -18.95
C GLY A 173 16.50 4.83 -19.27
N THR A 174 15.75 3.92 -18.67
CA THR A 174 15.85 2.46 -18.92
C THR A 174 14.74 1.95 -19.85
N GLY A 175 13.56 2.58 -19.83
CA GLY A 175 12.38 2.10 -20.55
C GLY A 175 11.74 0.87 -19.90
N THR A 176 12.09 0.57 -18.64
CA THR A 176 11.45 -0.46 -17.84
C THR A 176 10.15 0.07 -17.25
N THR A 177 9.06 -0.67 -17.44
CA THR A 177 7.77 -0.43 -16.79
C THR A 177 7.58 -1.47 -15.70
N TYR A 178 7.27 -1.03 -14.48
CA TYR A 178 6.90 -1.89 -13.37
C TYR A 178 5.39 -1.91 -13.21
N ARG A 179 4.84 -3.09 -12.92
CA ARG A 179 3.42 -3.29 -12.62
C ARG A 179 3.26 -4.06 -11.33
N ALA A 180 2.29 -3.68 -10.52
CA ALA A 180 1.93 -4.40 -9.30
C ALA A 180 0.42 -4.56 -9.22
N GLU A 181 -0.04 -5.76 -8.91
CA GLU A 181 -1.44 -6.08 -8.60
C GLU A 181 -1.46 -6.84 -7.27
N THR A 182 -1.99 -6.21 -6.21
CA THR A 182 -1.95 -6.76 -4.85
C THR A 182 -3.30 -6.59 -4.17
N THR A 183 -3.76 -7.64 -3.49
CA THR A 183 -4.87 -7.56 -2.55
C THR A 183 -4.32 -7.65 -1.14
N THR A 184 -4.70 -6.70 -0.28
CA THR A 184 -4.39 -6.75 1.17
C THR A 184 -5.64 -6.44 1.99
N THR A 185 -5.52 -6.62 3.31
CA THR A 185 -6.55 -6.26 4.28
C THR A 185 -5.96 -5.29 5.29
N PHE A 186 -6.69 -4.22 5.59
CA PHE A 186 -6.37 -3.29 6.65
C PHE A 186 -7.35 -3.46 7.81
N GLU A 187 -6.84 -3.60 9.03
CA GLU A 187 -7.63 -3.76 10.25
C GLU A 187 -7.62 -2.43 11.04
N PRO A 188 -8.70 -1.63 11.02
CA PRO A 188 -8.75 -0.39 11.77
C PRO A 188 -8.82 -0.67 13.28
N GLU A 189 -8.19 0.22 14.05
CA GLU A 189 -8.08 0.17 15.50
C GLU A 189 -8.97 1.24 16.15
N THR A 190 -9.36 1.02 17.41
CA THR A 190 -10.04 2.02 18.23
C THR A 190 -9.06 2.75 19.13
N ARG A 191 -9.51 3.84 19.78
CA ARG A 191 -8.70 4.52 20.80
C ARG A 191 -8.26 3.58 21.93
N ALA A 192 -9.06 2.57 22.25
CA ALA A 192 -8.72 1.62 23.30
C ALA A 192 -7.57 0.70 22.88
N ASP A 193 -7.51 0.32 21.60
CA ASP A 193 -6.45 -0.53 21.05
C ASP A 193 -5.12 0.22 20.95
N ALA A 194 -5.18 1.50 20.58
CA ALA A 194 -4.00 2.36 20.43
C ALA A 194 -3.37 2.84 21.76
N GLN A 195 -4.01 2.58 22.92
CA GLN A 195 -3.41 2.91 24.22
C GLN A 195 -2.47 1.78 24.68
N PRO A 196 -1.22 2.08 25.07
CA PRO A 196 -0.36 1.07 25.68
C PRO A 196 -1.05 0.59 26.95
N THR A 197 -1.20 -0.74 27.10
CA THR A 197 -1.56 -1.35 28.37
C THR A 197 -0.48 -0.96 29.38
N ASP A 198 -0.74 0.06 30.20
CA ASP A 198 0.05 0.31 31.39
C ASP A 198 -0.07 -0.94 32.27
N GLU A 199 0.94 -1.80 32.24
CA GLU A 199 1.17 -2.82 33.28
C GLU A 199 1.48 -2.11 34.60
N SER A 200 0.45 -1.57 35.23
CA SER A 200 0.47 -1.09 36.61
C SER A 200 0.02 -2.20 37.54
N GLY A 201 0.96 -3.05 37.95
CA GLY A 201 0.84 -3.95 39.09
C GLY A 201 2.20 -4.62 39.33
N GLU A 202 2.89 -4.53 40.46
CA GLU A 202 2.54 -4.19 41.83
C GLU A 202 3.73 -3.47 42.47
N ASN A 203 3.55 -2.22 42.92
CA ASN A 203 4.32 -1.70 44.05
C ASN A 203 3.57 -2.04 45.33
N ALA A 204 3.62 -3.32 45.71
CA ALA A 204 3.27 -3.72 47.08
C ALA A 204 4.48 -3.44 47.96
N SER A 205 4.42 -2.30 48.65
CA SER A 205 5.22 -2.05 49.84
C SER A 205 5.15 -3.26 50.77
N ASN A 206 6.31 -3.77 51.19
CA ASN A 206 6.38 -4.50 52.44
C ASN A 206 7.52 -3.94 53.29
N SER A 207 7.09 -3.48 54.46
CA SER A 207 7.88 -2.98 55.58
C SER A 207 8.68 -4.08 56.26
#